data_AF-A0A093YJP0-F1
#
_entry.id   AF-A0A093YJP0-F1
#
_cell.length_a   1.000
_cell.length_b   1.000
_cell.length_c   1.000
_cell.angle_alpha   90.00
_cell.angle_beta   90.00
_cell.angle_gamma   90.00
#
_symmetry.space_group_name_H-M   'P 1'
#
loop_
_entity.id
_entity.type
_entity.pdbx_description
1 polymer ?
#
loop_
_entity_poly.entity_id
_entity_poly.type
_entity_poly.pdbx_seq_one_letter_code
_entity_poly.pdbx_strand_id
1 'polypeptide(L)' 'MSSIIKVGAAQARTLNTLAETLTDLEEITERAAVRNIDVLLFPEAYLGGYPRGCDFGAVIGSRSDAG' A
#
# COMPACT_ATOMS: atom_id res chain seq x y z
N MET A 1 -18.28 26.96 5.48
CA MET A 1 -17.67 26.79 4.14
C MET A 1 -17.27 25.34 3.99
N SER A 2 -17.52 24.73 2.84
CA SER A 2 -17.06 23.37 2.52
C SER A 2 -15.57 23.43 2.18
N SER A 3 -14.75 22.62 2.84
CA SER A 3 -13.34 22.44 2.49
C SER A 3 -13.21 21.29 1.50
N ILE A 4 -12.38 21.46 0.46
CA ILE A 4 -12.04 20.38 -0.48
C ILE A 4 -10.95 19.53 0.18
N ILE A 5 -11.14 18.21 0.23
CA ILE A 5 -10.13 17.25 0.68
C ILE A 5 -9.55 16.55 -0.54
N LYS A 6 -8.23 16.62 -0.72
CA LYS A 6 -7.50 15.95 -1.77
C LYS A 6 -7.07 14.56 -1.30
N VAL A 7 -7.66 13.54 -1.91
CA VAL A 7 -7.36 12.13 -1.61
C VAL A 7 -6.43 11.56 -2.68
N GLY A 8 -5.38 10.86 -2.25
CA GLY A 8 -4.46 10.10 -3.10
C GLY A 8 -4.59 8.60 -2.88
N ALA A 9 -4.36 7.82 -3.93
CA ALA A 9 -4.19 6.37 -3.84
C ALA A 9 -2.76 6.01 -4.28
N ALA A 10 -1.99 5.41 -3.37
CA ALA A 10 -0.65 4.94 -3.62
C ALA A 10 -0.67 3.56 -4.29
N GLN A 11 -0.05 3.45 -5.46
CA GLN A 11 0.22 2.17 -6.08
C GLN A 11 1.58 1.67 -5.59
N ALA A 12 1.56 0.76 -4.62
CA ALA A 12 2.74 0.22 -3.96
C ALA A 12 2.61 -1.30 -3.74
N ARG A 13 3.71 -1.99 -3.42
CA ARG A 13 3.72 -3.41 -3.04
C ARG A 13 4.50 -3.63 -1.75
N THR A 14 4.12 -4.61 -0.95
CA THR A 14 4.94 -5.05 0.18
C THR A 14 6.30 -5.53 -0.34
N LEU A 15 7.38 -5.08 0.32
CA LEU A 15 8.75 -5.49 0.00
C LEU A 15 9.17 -6.73 0.81
N ASN A 16 10.39 -7.21 0.57
CA ASN A 16 10.84 -8.50 1.11
C ASN A 16 10.95 -8.47 2.63
N THR A 17 11.25 -7.30 3.20
CA THR A 17 11.29 -7.08 4.64
C THR A 17 10.34 -5.96 5.08
N LEU A 18 9.95 -5.99 6.35
CA LEU A 18 9.15 -4.93 6.95
C LEU A 18 9.91 -3.59 6.93
N ALA A 19 11.22 -3.62 7.20
CA ALA A 19 12.05 -2.42 7.20
C ALA A 19 12.05 -1.74 5.82
N GLU A 20 12.29 -2.50 4.74
CA GLU A 20 12.24 -1.98 3.37
C GLU A 20 10.85 -1.41 3.04
N THR A 21 9.78 -2.11 3.44
CA THR A 21 8.40 -1.65 3.19
C THR A 21 8.09 -0.34 3.91
N LEU A 22 8.63 -0.15 5.12
CA LEU A 22 8.48 1.09 5.89
C LEU A 22 9.26 2.25 5.25
N THR A 23 10.47 2.00 4.74
CA THR A 23 11.24 3.00 4.00
C THR A 23 10.50 3.43 2.72
N ASP A 24 9.96 2.49 1.94
CA ASP A 24 9.16 2.83 0.75
C ASP A 24 7.87 3.60 1.11
N LEU A 25 7.21 3.22 2.22
CA LEU A 25 6.06 3.95 2.74
C LEU A 25 6.39 5.41 3.06
N GLU A 26 7.51 5.66 3.71
CA GLU A 26 8.00 7.00 4.05
C GLU A 26 8.22 7.83 2.78
N GLU A 27 8.98 7.33 1.82
CA GLU A 27 9.25 8.02 0.55
C GLU A 27 7.98 8.33 -0.26
N ILE A 28 7.01 7.40 -0.29
CA ILE A 28 5.71 7.62 -0.93
C ILE A 28 4.95 8.74 -0.21
N THR A 29 4.95 8.73 1.12
CA THR A 29 4.22 9.70 1.94
C THR A 29 4.81 11.10 1.78
N GLU A 30 6.14 11.23 1.76
CA GLU A 30 6.83 12.51 1.49
C GLU A 30 6.46 13.07 0.11
N ARG A 31 6.45 12.23 -0.93
CA ARG A 31 6.02 12.65 -2.28
C ARG A 31 4.56 13.08 -2.33
N ALA A 32 3.69 12.46 -1.54
CA ALA A 32 2.29 12.86 -1.44
C ALA A 32 2.12 14.19 -0.70
N ALA A 33 2.90 14.41 0.36
CA ALA A 33 2.94 15.67 1.09
C ALA A 33 3.36 16.84 0.20
N VAL A 34 4.40 16.66 -0.64
CA VAL A 34 4.83 17.66 -1.64
C VAL A 34 3.70 18.00 -2.64
N ARG A 35 2.77 17.06 -2.88
CA ARG A 35 1.62 17.25 -3.78
C ARG A 35 0.38 17.81 -3.07
N ASN A 36 0.49 18.20 -1.79
CA ASN A 36 -0.60 18.68 -0.94
C ASN A 36 -1.77 17.68 -0.89
N ILE A 37 -1.49 16.39 -0.73
CA ILE A 37 -2.52 15.37 -0.50
C ILE A 37 -2.86 15.33 0.99
N ASP A 38 -4.15 15.40 1.32
CA ASP A 38 -4.66 15.41 2.69
C ASP A 38 -4.83 14.00 3.27
N VAL A 39 -5.23 13.05 2.41
CA VAL A 39 -5.43 11.64 2.78
C VAL A 39 -4.80 10.75 1.72
N LEU A 40 -3.89 9.86 2.14
CA LEU A 40 -3.23 8.91 1.26
C LEU A 40 -3.65 7.48 1.62
N LEU A 41 -4.14 6.75 0.63
CA LEU A 41 -4.58 5.36 0.77
C LEU A 41 -3.50 4.42 0.24
N PHE A 42 -3.15 3.40 1.02
CA PHE A 42 -2.27 2.31 0.61
C PHE A 42 -3.08 1.03 0.35
N PRO A 43 -2.50 0.05 -0.38
CA PRO A 43 -3.14 -1.24 -0.58
C PRO A 43 -3.48 -1.95 0.75
N GLU A 44 -4.47 -2.85 0.69
CA GLU A 44 -4.78 -3.72 1.82
C GLU A 44 -3.56 -4.54 2.23
N ALA A 45 -3.35 -4.67 3.54
CA ALA A 45 -2.25 -5.44 4.11
C ALA A 45 -0.86 -5.04 3.58
N TYR A 46 -0.69 -3.79 3.16
CA TYR A 46 0.57 -3.29 2.64
C TYR A 46 1.76 -3.57 3.58
N LEU A 47 1.53 -3.45 4.89
CA LEU A 47 2.49 -3.91 5.90
C LEU A 47 2.29 -5.40 6.17
N GLY A 48 3.22 -6.20 5.64
CA GLY A 48 3.29 -7.64 5.88
C GLY A 48 2.57 -8.52 4.87
N GLY A 49 2.11 -7.96 3.75
CA GLY A 49 1.76 -8.68 2.52
C GLY A 49 0.31 -9.16 2.47
N TYR A 50 -0.28 -9.13 1.27
CA TYR A 50 -1.56 -9.74 0.98
C TYR A 50 -1.38 -11.09 0.26
N PRO A 51 -2.18 -12.13 0.55
CA PRO A 51 -3.23 -12.20 1.59
C PRO A 51 -2.67 -12.44 3.01
N ARG A 52 -3.25 -11.82 4.05
CA ARG A 52 -2.84 -11.97 5.47
C ARG A 52 -3.43 -13.23 6.12
N GLY A 53 -3.29 -14.38 5.46
CA GLY A 53 -3.74 -15.67 5.99
C GLY A 53 -5.27 -15.86 6.07
N CYS A 54 -6.07 -14.89 5.61
CA CYS A 54 -7.49 -15.08 5.29
C CYS A 54 -7.63 -14.97 3.77
N ASP A 55 -7.84 -16.11 3.14
CA ASP A 55 -7.91 -16.27 1.70
C ASP A 55 -9.31 -15.98 1.13
N PHE A 56 -10.35 -15.81 1.96
CA PHE A 56 -11.75 -15.54 1.57
C PHE A 56 -12.23 -16.37 0.35
N GLY A 57 -11.62 -17.53 0.08
CA GLY A 57 -11.81 -18.32 -1.13
C GLY A 57 -11.38 -17.67 -2.45
N ALA A 58 -10.71 -16.52 -2.44
CA ALA A 58 -10.33 -15.72 -3.61
C ALA A 58 -8.87 -15.24 -3.53
N VAL A 59 -7.92 -16.17 -3.59
CA VAL A 59 -6.50 -15.84 -3.72
C VAL A 59 -6.22 -15.39 -5.16
N ILE A 60 -6.03 -14.08 -5.37
CA ILE A 60 -5.56 -13.54 -6.65
C ILE A 60 -4.07 -13.27 -6.51
N GLY A 61 -3.24 -13.94 -7.31
CA GLY A 61 -1.81 -13.65 -7.43
C GLY A 61 -0.85 -14.52 -6.61
N SER A 62 -1.28 -15.64 -6.02
CA SER A 62 -0.32 -16.64 -5.51
C SER A 62 0.35 -17.34 -6.68
N ARG A 63 1.68 -17.29 -6.73
CA ARG A 63 2.48 -18.10 -7.65
C ARG A 63 2.78 -19.44 -7.01
N SER A 64 2.69 -20.51 -7.79
CA SER A 64 3.23 -21.80 -7.38
C SER A 64 4.76 -21.81 -7.55
N ASP A 65 5.46 -22.77 -6.97
CA ASP A 65 6.90 -22.95 -7.25
C ASP A 65 7.17 -23.22 -8.75
N ALA A 66 6.15 -23.67 -9.50
CA ALA A 66 6.22 -23.84 -10.95
C ALA A 66 5.84 -22.57 -11.74
N GLY A 67 5.39 -21.50 -11.06
CA GLY A 67 4.80 -20.30 -11.67
C GLY A 67 3.37 -20.07 -11.24
#